data_AF-A0A438ER20-F1
#
_entry.id   AF-A0A438ER20-F1
#
_cell.length_a   1.000
_cell.length_b   1.000
_cell.length_c   1.000
_cell.angle_alpha   90.00
_cell.angle_beta   90.00
_cell.angle_gamma   90.00
#
_symmetry.space_group_name_H-M   'P 1'
#
loop_
_entity.id
_entity.type
_entity.pdbx_description
1 polymer ?
#
loop_
_entity_poly.entity_id
_entity_poly.type
_entity_poly.pdbx_seq_one_letter_code
_entity_poly.pdbx_strand_id
1 'polypeptide(L)' 'MASAHRRNNYLERIKINGEWLIEEQEIREGIAPFQSLLSEDMGWKADIGGLQLDQISQQEAETWRGPLQRMKSMWL' A
#
# COMPACT_ATOMS: atom_id res chain seq x y z
N MET A 1 11.34 -28.50 0.84
CA MET A 1 11.43 -27.06 1.15
C MET A 1 10.50 -26.34 0.20
N ALA A 2 9.35 -25.91 0.71
CA ALA A 2 8.32 -25.27 -0.09
C ALA A 2 8.59 -23.77 -0.13
N SER A 3 8.86 -23.22 -1.31
CA SER A 3 8.90 -21.80 -1.61
C SER A 3 7.49 -21.20 -1.48
N ALA A 4 6.96 -21.15 -0.25
CA ALA A 4 5.58 -20.79 0.02
C ALA A 4 5.35 -19.30 0.31
N HIS A 5 6.33 -18.42 0.11
CA HIS A 5 6.19 -17.02 0.53
C HIS A 5 6.92 -16.02 -0.38
N ARG A 6 6.64 -16.06 -1.69
CA ARG A 6 7.09 -15.01 -2.61
C ARG A 6 5.97 -14.57 -3.55
N ARG A 7 4.80 -14.26 -2.99
CA ARG A 7 3.94 -13.22 -3.57
C ARG A 7 4.54 -11.85 -3.21
N ASN A 8 5.82 -11.66 -3.54
CA ASN A 8 6.45 -10.35 -3.51
C ASN A 8 5.75 -9.54 -4.61
N ASN A 9 5.43 -8.29 -4.31
CA ASN A 9 4.84 -7.34 -5.24
C ASN A 9 5.69 -7.21 -6.52
N TYR A 10 5.47 -8.10 -7.48
CA TYR A 10 6.16 -8.09 -8.77
C TYR A 10 5.44 -7.10 -9.67
N LEU A 11 6.10 -5.98 -9.94
CA LEU A 11 5.67 -5.03 -10.95
C LEU A 11 6.21 -5.51 -12.30
N GLU A 12 5.31 -5.99 -13.16
CA GLU A 12 5.66 -6.46 -14.51
C GLU A 12 6.05 -5.31 -15.45
N ARG A 13 5.48 -4.12 -15.21
CA ARG A 13 5.79 -2.89 -15.96
C ARG A 13 5.37 -1.64 -15.19
N ILE A 14 6.05 -0.53 -15.42
CA ILE A 14 5.70 0.78 -14.89
C ILE A 14 5.85 1.85 -15.96
N LYS A 15 5.05 2.92 -15.90
CA LYS A 15 5.20 4.08 -16.78
C LYS A 15 5.81 5.25 -16.01
N ILE A 16 6.99 5.71 -16.40
CA ILE A 16 7.70 6.85 -15.78
C ILE A 16 8.00 7.87 -16.86
N ASN A 17 7.62 9.13 -16.64
CA ASN A 17 7.85 10.24 -17.58
C ASN A 17 7.36 10.01 -19.02
N GLY A 18 6.38 9.12 -19.22
CA GLY A 18 5.86 8.80 -20.56
C GLY A 18 6.36 7.46 -21.13
N GLU A 19 7.40 6.87 -20.55
CA GLU A 19 8.06 5.66 -21.04
C GLU A 19 7.67 4.44 -20.22
N TRP A 20 7.54 3.28 -20.87
CA TRP A 20 7.26 2.00 -20.21
C TRP A 20 8.57 1.29 -19.89
N LEU A 21 8.78 0.99 -18.61
CA LEU A 21 9.88 0.15 -18.13
C LEU A 21 9.32 -1.22 -17.78
N ILE A 22 10.00 -2.28 -18.22
CA ILE A 22 9.51 -3.67 -18.12
C ILE A 22 10.56 -4.55 -17.42
N GLU A 23 11.85 -4.27 -17.59
CA GLU A 23 12.87 -5.01 -16.88
C GLU A 23 12.88 -4.62 -15.39
N GLU A 24 13.01 -5.61 -14.51
CA GLU A 24 13.00 -5.38 -13.06
C GLU A 24 14.08 -4.38 -12.64
N GLN A 25 15.26 -4.42 -13.26
CA GLN A 25 16.34 -3.50 -12.98
C GLN A 25 16.01 -2.07 -13.43
N GLU A 26 15.45 -1.90 -14.62
CA GLU A 26 14.98 -0.61 -15.13
C GLU A 26 13.87 -0.03 -14.24
N ILE A 27 12.92 -0.86 -13.81
CA ILE A 27 11.86 -0.46 -12.88
C ILE A 27 12.47 0.02 -11.56
N ARG A 28 13.43 -0.72 -11.00
CA ARG A 28 14.10 -0.35 -9.74
C ARG A 28 14.87 0.95 -9.86
N GLU A 29 15.62 1.13 -10.94
CA GLU A 29 16.38 2.35 -11.21
C GLU A 29 15.48 3.54 -11.51
N GLY A 30 14.41 3.34 -12.27
CA GLY A 30 13.41 4.36 -12.58
C GLY A 30 12.64 4.83 -11.35
N ILE A 31 12.38 3.95 -10.38
CA ILE A 31 11.70 4.30 -9.12
C ILE A 31 12.64 4.96 -8.11
N ALA A 32 13.94 4.66 -8.12
CA ALA A 32 14.90 5.15 -7.11
C ALA A 32 14.87 6.68 -6.89
N PRO A 33 14.76 7.54 -7.92
CA PRO A 33 14.65 9.00 -7.75
C PRO A 33 13.38 9.46 -7.03
N PHE A 34 12.31 8.65 -7.05
CA PHE A 34 11.03 8.97 -6.42
C PHE A 34 10.95 8.46 -4.98
N GLN A 35 11.95 7.72 -4.48
CA GLN A 35 11.93 7.18 -3.12
C GLN A 35 11.78 8.28 -2.05
N SER A 36 12.34 9.48 -2.26
CA SER A 36 12.17 10.61 -1.35
C SER A 36 10.75 11.18 -1.35
N LEU A 37 10.03 11.07 -2.47
CA LEU A 37 8.61 11.47 -2.60
C LEU A 37 7.65 10.41 -2.07
N LEU A 38 8.06 9.14 -2.13
CA LEU A 38 7.33 8.00 -1.57
C LEU A 38 7.65 7.77 -0.09
N SER A 39 8.72 8.37 0.42
CA SER A 39 9.00 8.43 1.84
C SER A 39 7.87 9.21 2.49
N GLU A 40 7.21 8.58 3.45
CA GLU A 40 6.04 9.12 4.13
C GLU A 40 6.41 10.46 4.82
N ASP A 41 6.19 11.58 4.14
CA ASP A 41 6.09 12.87 4.81
C ASP A 41 4.78 12.82 5.60
N MET A 42 4.86 12.75 6.93
CA MET A 42 3.69 12.75 7.80
C MET A 42 2.77 13.99 7.60
N GLY A 43 3.13 14.93 6.72
CA GLY A 43 2.31 16.05 6.26
C GLY A 43 1.13 15.73 5.35
N TRP A 44 1.02 14.55 4.70
CA TRP A 44 -0.18 14.19 3.92
C TRP A 44 -1.36 13.76 4.79
N LYS A 45 -1.15 13.58 6.10
CA LYS A 45 -2.24 13.34 7.04
C LYS A 45 -3.09 14.60 7.07
N ALA A 46 -4.19 14.59 6.33
CA ALA A 46 -5.25 15.56 6.52
C ALA A 46 -5.55 15.65 8.02
N ASP A 47 -5.65 16.86 8.56
CA ASP A 47 -6.08 17.05 9.93
C ASP A 47 -7.55 16.63 10.05
N ILE A 48 -7.74 15.32 10.16
CA ILE A 48 -9.03 14.68 10.40
C ILE A 48 -9.43 14.78 11.89
N GLY A 49 -8.56 15.33 12.74
CA GLY A 49 -8.82 15.48 14.18
C GLY A 49 -9.98 16.43 14.47
N GLY A 50 -10.26 17.36 13.56
CA GLY A 50 -11.41 18.29 13.64
C GLY A 50 -12.66 17.86 12.86
N LEU A 51 -12.60 16.76 12.10
CA LEU A 51 -13.75 16.33 11.29
C LEU A 51 -14.72 15.50 12.13
N GLN A 52 -15.99 15.91 12.16
CA GLN A 52 -17.05 15.08 12.72
C GLN A 52 -17.40 14.00 11.69
N LEU A 53 -17.06 12.76 12.02
CA LEU A 53 -17.37 11.58 11.21
C LEU A 53 -18.49 10.78 11.88
N ASP A 54 -19.41 10.27 11.08
CA ASP A 54 -20.41 9.32 11.57
C ASP A 54 -19.70 8.02 12.01
N GLN A 55 -20.07 7.55 13.20
CA GLN A 55 -19.54 6.30 13.73
C GLN A 55 -20.45 5.16 13.28
N ILE A 56 -19.84 4.08 12.77
CA ILE A 56 -20.56 2.84 12.53
C ILE A 56 -21.04 2.24 13.86
N SER A 57 -22.14 1.52 13.82
CA SER A 57 -22.67 0.81 14.99
C SER A 57 -21.73 -0.32 15.44
N GLN A 58 -21.88 -0.75 16.69
CA GLN A 58 -21.09 -1.86 17.24
C GLN A 58 -21.30 -3.18 16.46
N GLN A 59 -22.51 -3.41 15.94
CA GLN A 59 -22.82 -4.60 15.14
C GLN A 59 -22.09 -4.59 13.79
N GLU A 60 -22.05 -3.43 13.13
CA GLU A 60 -21.29 -3.26 11.89
C GLU A 60 -19.79 -3.41 12.15
N ALA A 61 -19.27 -2.82 13.22
CA ALA A 61 -17.86 -2.97 13.61
C ALA A 61 -17.48 -4.44 13.82
N GLU A 62 -18.35 -5.23 14.47
CA GLU A 62 -18.12 -6.66 14.67
C GLU A 62 -18.15 -7.45 13.35
N THR A 63 -19.05 -7.07 12.44
CA THR A 63 -19.14 -7.64 11.09
C THR A 63 -17.83 -7.44 10.31
N TRP A 64 -17.20 -6.28 10.46
CA TRP A 64 -15.93 -5.95 9.80
C TRP A 64 -14.68 -6.48 10.53
N ARG A 65 -14.79 -6.94 11.79
CA ARG A 65 -13.64 -7.41 12.58
C ARG A 65 -12.88 -8.54 11.88
N GLY A 66 -13.59 -9.56 11.41
CA GLY A 66 -12.99 -10.71 10.70
C GLY A 66 -12.24 -10.30 9.43
N PRO A 67 -12.89 -9.59 8.48
CA PRO A 67 -12.25 -9.05 7.29
C PRO A 67 -10.99 -8.22 7.59
N LEU A 68 -11.05 -7.32 8.57
CA LEU A 68 -9.93 -6.46 8.94
C LEU A 68 -8.75 -7.23 9.56
N GLN A 69 -9.02 -8.25 10.38
CA GLN A 69 -7.97 -9.13 10.92
C GLN A 69 -7.28 -9.93 9.83
N ARG A 70 -8.04 -10.45 8.85
CA ARG A 70 -7.50 -11.16 7.70
C ARG A 70 -6.61 -10.26 6.82
N MET A 71 -7.01 -9.00 6.65
CA MET A 71 -6.18 -8.01 5.96
C MET A 71 -4.86 -7.79 6.72
N LYS A 72 -4.88 -7.59 8.04
CA LYS A 72 -3.65 -7.42 8.84
C LYS A 72 -2.69 -8.59 8.72
N SER A 73 -3.19 -9.83 8.73
CA SER A 73 -2.36 -11.04 8.57
C SER A 73 -1.78 -11.24 7.17
N MET A 74 -2.22 -10.47 6.17
CA MET A 74 -1.73 -10.56 4.80
C MET A 74 -0.60 -9.55 4.52
N TRP A 75 -0.42 -8.58 5.41
CA TRP A 75 0.62 -7.55 5.35
C TRP A 75 1.81 -7.81 6.28
N LEU A 76 1.70 -8.80 7.18
CA LEU A 76 2.75 -9.29 8.09
C LEU A 76 3.15 -10.71 7.70
#